data_AF-A0A836RS45-F1
#
_entry.id   AF-A0A836RS45-F1
#
_cell.length_a   1.000
_cell.length_b   1.000
_cell.length_c   1.000
_cell.angle_alpha   90.00
_cell.angle_beta   90.00
_cell.angle_gamma   90.00
#
_symmetry.space_group_name_H-M   'P 1'
#
loop_
_entity.id
_entity.type
_entity.pdbx_description
1 polymer ?
#
loop_
_entity_poly.entity_id
_entity_poly.type
_entity_poly.pdbx_seq_one_letter_code
_entity_poly.pdbx_strand_id
1 'polypeptide(L)'
;MFRIRNDSDNDLNIIRIENGKNDSLVTIVPEFGANVSRLQLELNGKAYSLLDGNHSQKEFAGQRMFNGAHLVPFPNRVKDGRYRLRGKEYRL
;
A
#
# COMPACT_ATOMS: atom_id res chain seq x y z
N MET A 1 4.66 16.94 13.76
CA MET A 1 5.82 16.03 13.73
C MET A 1 5.25 14.63 13.60
N PHE A 2 5.76 13.84 12.67
CA PHE A 2 5.32 12.46 12.48
C PHE A 2 6.22 11.51 13.29
N ARG A 3 5.63 10.43 13.81
CA ARG A 3 6.35 9.33 14.45
C ARG A 3 6.25 8.11 13.56
N ILE A 4 7.37 7.41 13.38
CA ILE A 4 7.45 6.20 12.56
C ILE A 4 7.73 5.04 13.50
N ARG A 5 6.96 3.96 13.35
CA ARG A 5 7.07 2.75 14.18
C ARG A 5 7.02 1.52 13.29
N ASN A 6 7.85 0.55 13.62
CA ASN A 6 7.70 -0.82 13.13
C ASN A 6 6.87 -1.58 14.16
N ASP A 7 5.88 -2.34 13.70
CA ASP A 7 4.92 -3.03 14.54
C ASP A 7 4.49 -4.34 13.86
N SER A 8 3.73 -5.15 14.57
CA SER A 8 3.11 -6.36 14.04
C SER A 8 1.60 -6.32 14.25
N ASP A 9 0.82 -6.61 13.22
CA ASP A 9 -0.65 -6.58 13.27
C ASP A 9 -1.22 -7.73 12.41
N ASN A 10 -2.05 -8.60 13.00
CA ASN A 10 -2.70 -9.75 12.32
C ASN A 10 -1.77 -10.53 11.37
N ASP A 11 -0.64 -10.99 11.91
CA ASP A 11 0.41 -11.75 11.20
C ASP A 11 1.17 -10.96 10.12
N LEU A 12 1.06 -9.64 10.09
CA LEU A 12 1.79 -8.76 9.18
C LEU A 12 2.87 -7.98 9.92
N ASN A 13 4.04 -7.86 9.30
CA ASN A 13 4.99 -6.81 9.65
C ASN A 13 4.53 -5.49 9.02
N ILE A 14 4.35 -4.46 9.85
CA ILE A 14 3.83 -3.17 9.40
C ILE A 14 4.74 -2.01 9.81
N ILE A 15 4.68 -0.96 9.01
CA ILE A 15 5.24 0.35 9.35
C ILE A 15 4.07 1.30 9.55
N ARG A 16 3.96 1.90 10.74
CA ARG A 16 2.95 2.91 11.05
C ARG A 16 3.60 4.28 11.12
N ILE A 17 3.05 5.23 10.36
CA ILE A 17 3.44 6.64 10.41
C ILE A 17 2.28 7.42 11.01
N GLU A 18 2.47 7.95 12.21
CA GLU A 18 1.44 8.58 13.02
C GLU A 18 1.69 10.09 13.10
N ASN A 19 0.63 10.90 12.96
CA ASN A 19 0.72 12.32 13.27
C ASN A 19 0.79 12.53 14.78
N GLY A 20 1.85 13.17 15.27
CA GLY A 20 1.99 13.43 16.71
C GLY A 20 1.04 14.50 17.28
N LYS A 21 0.14 15.07 16.46
CA LYS A 21 -0.80 16.12 16.87
C LYS A 21 -2.27 15.70 16.87
N ASN A 22 -2.62 14.63 16.15
CA ASN A 22 -4.00 14.23 15.91
C ASN A 22 -4.05 12.75 15.51
N ASP A 23 -5.25 12.19 15.31
CA ASP A 23 -5.41 10.75 15.06
C ASP A 23 -5.16 10.33 13.61
N SER A 24 -4.50 11.16 12.80
CA SER A 24 -4.17 10.80 11.42
C SER A 24 -2.97 9.85 11.36
N LEU A 25 -3.07 8.80 10.54
CA LEU A 25 -2.00 7.83 10.34
C LEU A 25 -2.04 7.18 8.97
N VAL A 26 -0.92 6.59 8.58
CA VAL A 26 -0.81 5.64 7.48
C VAL A 26 -0.13 4.36 7.95
N THR A 27 -0.65 3.21 7.53
CA THR A 27 -0.05 1.89 7.74
C THR A 27 0.44 1.35 6.40
N ILE A 28 1.68 0.91 6.36
CA ILE A 28 2.35 0.32 5.20
C ILE A 28 2.72 -1.12 5.54
N VAL A 29 2.53 -2.03 4.59
CA VAL A 29 2.89 -3.45 4.70
C VAL A 29 4.04 -3.75 3.74
N PRO A 30 5.30 -3.75 4.20
CA PRO A 30 6.46 -3.88 3.32
C PRO A 30 6.47 -5.17 2.50
N GLU A 31 6.07 -6.28 3.12
CA GLU A 31 6.09 -7.63 2.54
C GLU A 31 5.15 -7.79 1.32
N PHE A 32 4.17 -6.89 1.17
CA PHE A 32 3.23 -6.87 0.06
C PHE A 32 3.50 -5.69 -0.90
N GLY A 33 4.77 -5.48 -1.24
CA GLY A 33 5.18 -4.44 -2.19
C GLY A 33 5.04 -3.02 -1.63
N ALA A 34 5.25 -2.85 -0.32
CA ALA A 34 5.00 -1.62 0.42
C ALA A 34 3.56 -1.08 0.23
N ASN A 35 2.57 -1.98 0.21
CA ASN A 35 1.17 -1.63 0.10
C ASN A 35 0.74 -0.73 1.26
N VAL A 36 0.01 0.34 0.96
CA VAL A 36 -0.68 1.14 1.98
C VAL A 36 -1.98 0.42 2.35
N SER A 37 -2.02 -0.21 3.52
CA SER A 37 -3.20 -0.97 3.96
C SER A 37 -4.21 -0.13 4.74
N ARG A 38 -3.78 1.01 5.29
CA ARG A 38 -4.66 1.91 6.04
C ARG A 38 -4.24 3.35 5.82
N LEU A 39 -5.21 4.19 5.52
CA LEU A 39 -5.08 5.65 5.53
C LEU A 39 -6.20 6.20 6.39
N GLN A 40 -5.85 6.82 7.51
CA GLN A 40 -6.80 7.42 8.43
C GLN A 40 -6.51 8.90 8.55
N LEU A 41 -7.51 9.75 8.32
CA LEU A 41 -7.41 11.21 8.48
C LEU A 41 -8.42 11.70 9.50
N GLU A 42 -8.02 12.68 10.30
CA GLU A 42 -8.91 13.35 11.24
C GLU A 42 -9.62 14.54 10.59
N LEU A 43 -10.94 14.61 10.77
CA LEU A 43 -11.78 15.74 10.43
C LEU A 43 -12.66 16.08 11.62
N ASN A 44 -12.58 17.32 12.11
CA ASN A 44 -13.37 17.82 13.26
C ASN A 44 -13.25 16.94 14.52
N GLY A 45 -12.03 16.51 14.85
CA GLY A 45 -11.76 15.67 16.03
C GLY A 45 -12.23 14.22 15.90
N LYS A 46 -12.64 13.78 14.71
CA LYS A 46 -13.01 12.39 14.42
C LYS A 46 -12.11 11.81 13.33
N ALA A 47 -11.59 10.62 13.58
CA ALA A 47 -10.79 9.90 12.60
C ALA A 47 -11.66 9.11 11.62
N TYR A 48 -11.29 9.14 10.33
CA TYR A 48 -11.98 8.45 9.25
C TYR A 48 -10.98 7.59 8.48
N SER A 49 -11.28 6.29 8.33
CA SER A 49 -10.55 5.45 7.38
C SER A 49 -10.98 5.80 5.96
N LEU A 50 -10.01 6.13 5.12
CA LEU A 50 -10.23 6.52 3.72
C LEU A 50 -9.89 5.40 2.74
N LEU A 51 -9.33 4.31 3.23
CA LEU A 51 -8.95 3.18 2.41
C LEU A 51 -9.56 1.90 2.97
N ASP A 52 -10.26 1.18 2.10
CA ASP A 52 -10.66 -0.20 2.32
C ASP A 52 -9.50 -1.10 1.88
N GLY A 53 -8.57 -1.31 2.81
CA GLY A 53 -7.33 -2.06 2.59
C GLY A 53 -7.36 -3.40 3.31
N ASN A 54 -6.39 -4.27 2.96
CA ASN A 54 -6.26 -5.58 3.57
C ASN A 54 -5.53 -5.50 4.91
N HIS A 55 -5.94 -6.29 5.88
CA HIS A 55 -5.43 -6.27 7.25
C HIS A 55 -4.82 -7.58 7.72
N SER A 56 -4.80 -8.63 6.88
CA SER A 56 -4.20 -9.92 7.20
C SER A 56 -3.52 -10.53 5.97
N GLN A 57 -2.58 -11.46 6.19
CA GLN A 57 -1.96 -12.20 5.07
C GLN A 57 -3.01 -12.90 4.19
N LYS A 58 -4.07 -13.44 4.80
CA LYS A 58 -5.17 -14.11 4.10
C LYS A 58 -5.92 -13.15 3.17
N GLU A 59 -6.19 -11.93 3.62
CA GLU A 59 -6.87 -10.92 2.80
C GLU A 59 -5.99 -10.48 1.62
N PHE A 60 -4.70 -10.26 1.86
CA PHE A 60 -3.75 -9.96 0.79
C PHE A 60 -3.65 -11.09 -0.25
N ALA A 61 -3.58 -12.35 0.20
CA ALA A 61 -3.54 -13.50 -0.70
C ALA A 61 -4.83 -13.65 -1.53
N GLY A 62 -5.98 -13.26 -0.96
CA GLY A 62 -7.27 -13.30 -1.63
C GLY A 62 -7.62 -12.06 -2.44
N GLN A 63 -6.75 -11.05 -2.51
CA GLN A 63 -7.13 -9.74 -3.03
C GLN A 63 -7.49 -9.82 -4.53
N ARG A 64 -8.57 -9.13 -4.90
CA ARG A 64 -8.98 -8.95 -6.30
C ARG A 64 -8.75 -7.54 -6.82
N MET A 65 -8.56 -6.59 -5.90
CA MET A 65 -8.36 -5.17 -6.18
C MET A 65 -6.95 -4.76 -5.75
N PHE A 66 -6.39 -3.73 -6.38
CA PHE A 66 -5.04 -3.22 -6.14
C PHE A 66 -5.04 -1.99 -5.20
N ASN A 67 -5.94 -1.97 -4.21
CA ASN A 67 -6.07 -0.86 -3.28
C ASN A 67 -4.73 -0.64 -2.54
N GLY A 68 -4.24 0.59 -2.54
CA GLY A 68 -2.98 0.95 -1.88
C GLY A 68 -1.71 0.33 -2.49
N ALA A 69 -1.82 -0.42 -3.60
CA ALA A 69 -0.69 -1.13 -4.18
C ALA A 69 0.25 -0.18 -4.95
N HIS A 70 1.55 -0.42 -4.80
CA HIS A 70 2.56 0.24 -5.62
C HIS A 70 2.71 -0.50 -6.96
N LEU A 71 2.17 0.08 -8.03
CA LEU A 71 2.14 -0.55 -9.36
C LEU A 71 3.44 -0.31 -10.13
N VAL A 72 4.19 -1.38 -10.37
CA VAL A 72 5.49 -1.35 -11.05
C VAL A 72 5.68 -2.62 -11.91
N PRO A 73 6.59 -2.60 -12.91
CA PRO A 73 7.35 -1.46 -13.43
C PRO A 73 6.55 -0.60 -14.43
N PHE A 74 5.52 -1.15 -15.03
CA PHE A 74 4.67 -0.46 -16.00
C PHE A 74 3.24 -0.47 -15.47
N PRO A 75 2.77 0.59 -14.79
CA PRO A 75 1.39 0.64 -14.36
C PRO A 75 0.48 0.58 -15.59
N ASN A 76 -0.63 -0.13 -15.45
CA ASN A 76 -1.59 -0.40 -16.52
C ASN A 76 -1.05 -1.35 -17.62
N ARG A 77 -1.63 -1.31 -18.81
CA ARG A 77 -1.45 -2.31 -19.86
C ARG A 77 -0.29 -1.95 -20.79
N VAL A 78 0.59 -2.92 -21.02
CA VAL A 78 1.53 -2.91 -22.15
C VAL A 78 0.92 -3.72 -23.29
N LYS A 79 0.84 -3.13 -24.48
CA LYS A 79 0.28 -3.80 -25.66
C LYS A 79 1.00 -5.12 -25.92
N ASP A 80 0.24 -6.20 -26.03
CA ASP A 80 0.73 -7.57 -26.27
C ASP A 80 1.79 -8.04 -25.26
N GLY A 81 1.86 -7.42 -24.08
CA GLY A 81 2.89 -7.69 -23.06
C GLY A 81 4.32 -7.48 -23.56
N ARG A 82 4.53 -6.68 -24.61
CA ARG A 82 5.82 -6.53 -25.29
C ARG A 82 6.25 -5.07 -25.39
N TYR A 83 7.53 -4.80 -25.15
CA TYR A 83 8.13 -3.48 -25.32
C TYR A 83 9.55 -3.58 -25.88
N ARG A 84 10.03 -2.50 -26.50
CA ARG A 84 11.40 -2.42 -27.04
C ARG A 84 12.16 -1.31 -26.33
N LEU A 85 13.35 -1.63 -25.84
CA LEU A 85 14.26 -0.69 -25.18
C LEU A 85 15.67 -0.88 -25.75
N ARG A 86 16.27 0.19 -26.29
CA ARG A 86 17.60 0.18 -26.91
C ARG A 86 17.77 -0.89 -27.99
N GLY A 87 16.76 -1.02 -28.86
CA GLY A 87 16.77 -2.00 -29.95
C GLY A 87 16.49 -3.45 -29.52
N LYS A 88 16.46 -3.75 -28.21
CA LYS A 88 16.14 -5.07 -27.69
C LYS A 88 14.65 -5.18 -27.33
N GLU A 89 14.03 -6.27 -27.75
CA GLU A 89 12.64 -6.61 -27.42
C GLU A 89 12.57 -7.38 -26.09
N TYR A 90 11.55 -7.07 -25.29
CA TYR A 90 11.26 -7.65 -23.98
C TYR A 90 9.80 -8.07 -23.91
N ARG A 91 9.52 -9.10 -23.11
CA ARG A 91 8.18 -9.60 -22.82
C ARG A 91 7.96 -9.60 -21.30
N LEU A 92 6.78 -9.15 -20.87
CA LEU A 92 6.29 -9.21 -19.49
C LEU A 92 5.74 -10.58 -19.14
#